data_AF-A0A3M1QL93-F1
#
_entry.id   AF-A0A3M1QL93-F1
#
_cell.length_a   1.000
_cell.length_b   1.000
_cell.length_c   1.000
_cell.angle_alpha   90.00
_cell.angle_beta   90.00
_cell.angle_gamma   90.00
#
_symmetry.space_group_name_H-M   'P 1'
#
loop_
_entity.id
_entity.type
_entity.pdbx_description
1 polymer ?
#
loop_
_entity_poly.entity_id
_entity_poly.type
_entity_poly.pdbx_seq_one_letter_code
_entity_poly.pdbx_strand_id
1 'polypeptide(L)'
;MRKLIPNEQLRLEDLPPPDADWNTISEFALTFDGYDYWGSFEKCSAVSKRPDPATLPEIRTCLFMLQRRARWSDPIELISSLRVDDIDLDRSGDCEELVRARELVEKIRSLLRDQQRD
;
A
#
# COMPACT_ATOMS: atom_id res chain seq x y z
N MET A 1 1.72 -18.38 -8.09
CA MET A 1 2.72 -17.63 -7.29
C MET A 1 2.72 -16.20 -7.76
N ARG A 2 2.64 -15.20 -6.86
CA ARG A 2 2.88 -13.80 -7.24
C ARG A 2 4.38 -13.59 -7.47
N LYS A 3 4.74 -12.79 -8.47
CA LYS A 3 6.13 -12.47 -8.80
C LYS A 3 6.64 -11.40 -7.84
N LEU A 4 7.72 -11.68 -7.11
CA LEU A 4 8.39 -10.68 -6.29
C LEU A 4 9.21 -9.74 -7.17
N ILE A 5 9.24 -8.46 -6.81
CA ILE A 5 10.07 -7.43 -7.43
C ILE A 5 11.04 -6.93 -6.35
N PRO A 6 12.34 -7.26 -6.46
CA PRO A 6 13.38 -6.71 -5.58
C PRO A 6 13.42 -5.19 -5.64
N ASN A 7 13.80 -4.55 -4.55
CA ASN A 7 13.83 -3.08 -4.45
C ASN A 7 14.74 -2.46 -5.53
N GLU A 8 15.87 -3.10 -5.82
CA GLU A 8 16.86 -2.67 -6.80
C GLU A 8 16.38 -2.83 -8.26
N GLN A 9 15.33 -3.63 -8.47
CA GLN A 9 14.76 -3.90 -9.79
C GLN A 9 13.44 -3.17 -10.01
N LEU A 10 12.90 -2.50 -8.99
CA LEU A 10 11.64 -1.79 -9.08
C LEU A 10 11.78 -0.56 -9.97
N ARG A 11 10.93 -0.45 -10.99
CA ARG A 11 10.92 0.65 -11.95
C ARG A 11 9.59 1.40 -11.90
N LEU A 12 9.56 2.60 -12.48
CA LEU A 12 8.36 3.43 -12.58
C LEU A 12 7.21 2.71 -13.31
N GLU A 13 7.53 1.87 -14.29
CA GLU A 13 6.57 1.08 -15.07
C GLU A 13 5.92 -0.07 -14.28
N ASP A 14 6.52 -0.48 -13.17
CA ASP A 14 5.95 -1.50 -12.27
C ASP A 14 4.90 -0.90 -11.31
N LEU A 15 4.81 0.43 -11.21
CA LEU A 15 3.94 1.10 -10.24
C LEU A 15 2.50 1.20 -10.76
N PRO A 16 1.50 0.94 -9.90
CA PRO A 16 0.10 1.22 -10.22
C PRO A 16 -0.11 2.69 -10.65
N PRO A 17 -1.03 2.99 -11.58
CA PRO A 17 -1.35 4.37 -11.94
C PRO A 17 -1.85 5.18 -10.72
N PRO A 18 -1.75 6.53 -10.73
CA PRO A 18 -2.11 7.36 -9.57
C PRO A 18 -3.54 7.19 -9.07
N ASP A 19 -4.47 6.86 -9.97
CA ASP A 19 -5.90 6.64 -9.72
C ASP A 19 -6.26 5.17 -9.53
N ALA A 20 -5.26 4.28 -9.42
CA ALA A 20 -5.47 2.85 -9.23
C ALA A 20 -6.44 2.53 -8.09
N ASP A 21 -7.26 1.51 -8.30
CA ASP A 21 -8.15 0.98 -7.28
C ASP A 21 -7.38 0.14 -6.23
N TRP A 22 -8.08 -0.24 -5.16
CA TRP A 22 -7.49 -1.06 -4.12
C TRP A 22 -6.98 -2.40 -4.64
N ASN A 23 -7.69 -3.05 -5.58
CA ASN A 23 -7.28 -4.34 -6.11
C ASN A 23 -5.89 -4.26 -6.75
N THR A 24 -5.69 -3.29 -7.64
CA THR A 24 -4.42 -3.05 -8.33
C THR A 24 -3.30 -2.74 -7.33
N ILE A 25 -3.57 -1.87 -6.34
CA ILE A 25 -2.57 -1.53 -5.32
C ILE A 25 -2.24 -2.72 -4.42
N SER A 26 -3.24 -3.54 -4.08
CA SER A 26 -3.07 -4.74 -3.25
C SER A 26 -2.22 -5.80 -3.94
N GLU A 27 -2.35 -5.92 -5.27
CA GLU A 27 -1.52 -6.81 -6.08
C GLU A 27 -0.07 -6.35 -6.10
N PHE A 28 0.14 -5.05 -6.30
CA PHE A 28 1.46 -4.43 -6.24
C PHE A 28 2.10 -4.60 -4.85
N ALA A 29 1.36 -4.37 -3.76
CA ALA A 29 1.84 -4.52 -2.40
C ALA A 29 2.40 -5.92 -2.11
N LEU A 30 1.87 -6.94 -2.78
CA LEU A 30 2.30 -8.34 -2.68
C LEU A 30 3.46 -8.74 -3.60
N THR A 31 4.02 -7.79 -4.35
CA THR A 31 5.31 -7.96 -5.04
C THR A 31 6.50 -7.82 -4.07
N PHE A 32 6.24 -7.46 -2.81
CA PHE A 32 7.21 -7.35 -1.74
C PHE A 32 6.81 -8.26 -0.58
N ASP A 33 7.76 -9.04 -0.07
CA ASP A 33 7.57 -9.81 1.16
C ASP A 33 8.25 -9.10 2.33
N GLY A 34 7.48 -8.37 3.12
CA GLY A 34 8.00 -7.68 4.30
C GLY A 34 8.45 -8.60 5.41
N TYR A 35 7.93 -9.83 5.49
CA TYR A 35 8.37 -10.78 6.52
C TYR A 35 9.75 -11.33 6.18
N ASP A 36 9.98 -11.69 4.92
CA ASP A 36 11.28 -12.12 4.42
C ASP A 36 12.32 -10.98 4.55
N TYR A 37 12.00 -9.78 4.07
CA TYR A 37 12.92 -8.64 4.07
C TYR A 37 13.39 -8.25 5.49
N TRP A 38 12.49 -8.21 6.47
CA TRP A 38 12.82 -7.84 7.86
C TRP A 38 13.18 -9.05 8.74
N GLY A 39 13.01 -10.27 8.25
CA GLY A 39 13.24 -11.53 8.96
C GLY A 39 12.31 -11.81 10.14
N SER A 40 11.26 -11.02 10.34
CA SER A 40 10.28 -11.21 11.42
C SER A 40 9.01 -10.37 11.22
N PHE A 41 7.90 -10.87 11.76
CA PHE A 41 6.64 -10.14 11.80
C PHE A 41 6.75 -8.85 12.65
N GLU A 42 7.44 -8.92 13.78
CA GLU A 42 7.56 -7.84 14.75
C GLU A 42 8.27 -6.63 14.15
N LYS A 43 9.40 -6.85 13.46
CA LYS A 43 10.13 -5.77 12.77
C LYS A 43 9.32 -5.17 11.63
N CYS A 44 8.68 -6.02 10.82
CA CYS A 44 7.81 -5.60 9.73
C CYS A 44 6.66 -4.72 10.26
N SER A 45 6.00 -5.13 11.34
CA SER A 45 4.94 -4.35 11.98
C SER A 45 5.45 -3.06 12.63
N ALA A 46 6.67 -3.04 13.19
CA ALA A 46 7.24 -1.83 13.78
C ALA A 46 7.55 -0.79 12.70
N VAL A 47 8.10 -1.22 11.56
CA VAL A 47 8.37 -0.36 10.40
C VAL A 47 7.07 0.20 9.82
N SER A 48 6.04 -0.63 9.66
CA SER A 48 4.77 -0.19 9.05
C SER A 48 4.01 0.86 9.87
N LYS A 49 4.30 0.98 11.17
CA LYS A 49 3.69 1.94 12.10
C LYS A 49 4.45 3.26 12.18
N ARG A 50 5.57 3.42 11.45
CA ARG A 50 6.30 4.68 11.44
C ARG A 50 5.45 5.79 10.80
N PRO A 51 5.42 7.00 11.38
CA PRO A 51 4.59 8.09 10.87
C PRO A 51 5.05 8.56 9.50
N ASP A 52 6.37 8.56 9.26
CA ASP A 52 6.97 9.00 8.00
C ASP A 52 7.98 7.96 7.48
N PRO A 53 7.52 6.94 6.72
CA PRO A 53 8.42 6.01 6.04
C PRO A 53 9.15 6.77 4.92
N ALA A 54 10.48 6.72 4.93
CA ALA A 54 11.33 7.56 4.09
C ALA A 54 12.07 6.77 3.01
N THR A 55 12.30 5.47 3.24
CA THR A 55 13.03 4.62 2.29
C THR A 55 12.10 3.71 1.51
N LEU A 56 12.54 3.28 0.32
CA LEU A 56 11.79 2.34 -0.51
C LEU A 56 11.33 1.06 0.23
N PRO A 57 12.19 0.34 0.97
CA PRO A 57 11.75 -0.81 1.75
C PRO A 57 10.74 -0.47 2.85
N GLU A 58 10.87 0.68 3.53
CA GLU A 58 9.91 1.09 4.57
C GLU A 58 8.52 1.36 3.97
N ILE A 59 8.46 2.09 2.85
CA ILE A 59 7.19 2.42 2.20
C ILE A 59 6.53 1.15 1.63
N ARG A 60 7.31 0.25 1.00
CA ARG A 60 6.81 -1.05 0.53
C ARG A 60 6.34 -1.94 1.68
N THR A 61 6.97 -1.83 2.86
CA THR A 61 6.53 -2.51 4.08
C THR A 61 5.19 -1.98 4.58
N CYS A 62 4.99 -0.66 4.55
CA CYS A 62 3.69 -0.06 4.87
C CYS A 62 2.59 -0.58 3.94
N LEU A 63 2.81 -0.60 2.63
CA LEU A 63 1.85 -1.15 1.66
C LEU A 63 1.55 -2.64 1.89
N PHE A 64 2.59 -3.45 2.10
CA PHE A 64 2.43 -4.87 2.41
C PHE A 64 1.56 -5.06 3.66
N MET A 65 1.83 -4.34 4.75
CA MET A 65 1.06 -4.47 5.99
C MET A 65 -0.38 -3.94 5.87
N LEU A 66 -0.63 -2.90 5.07
CA LEU A 66 -1.99 -2.47 4.71
C LEU A 66 -2.74 -3.59 3.98
N GLN A 67 -2.12 -4.23 2.99
CA GLN A 67 -2.70 -5.37 2.30
C GLN A 67 -3.04 -6.51 3.26
N ARG A 68 -2.14 -6.82 4.21
CA ARG A 68 -2.37 -7.85 5.21
C ARG A 68 -3.56 -7.49 6.09
N ARG A 69 -3.65 -6.25 6.56
CA ARG A 69 -4.77 -5.78 7.38
C ARG A 69 -6.09 -5.89 6.63
N ALA A 70 -6.18 -5.36 5.42
CA ALA A 70 -7.41 -5.40 4.61
C ALA A 70 -7.89 -6.82 4.32
N ARG A 71 -6.97 -7.80 4.21
CA ARG A 71 -7.32 -9.21 4.03
C ARG A 71 -7.97 -9.85 5.26
N TRP A 72 -7.67 -9.33 6.45
CA TRP A 72 -8.17 -9.86 7.72
C TRP A 72 -9.22 -8.95 8.38
N SER A 73 -9.42 -7.73 7.87
CA SER A 73 -10.62 -6.95 8.17
C SER A 73 -11.82 -7.65 7.54
N ASP A 74 -12.80 -7.97 8.36
CA ASP A 74 -14.06 -8.55 7.89
C ASP A 74 -14.69 -7.64 6.82
N PRO A 75 -15.30 -8.20 5.76
CA PRO A 75 -16.06 -7.41 4.79
C PRO A 75 -17.12 -6.54 5.47
N ILE A 76 -17.58 -6.92 6.67
CA ILE A 76 -18.58 -6.20 7.45
C ILE A 76 -18.05 -4.90 8.07
N GLU A 77 -16.76 -4.74 8.39
CA GLU A 77 -16.23 -3.44 8.86
C GLU A 77 -15.96 -2.48 7.68
N LEU A 78 -15.65 -3.02 6.50
CA LEU A 78 -15.49 -2.23 5.26
C LEU A 78 -16.84 -1.86 4.62
N ILE A 79 -17.89 -2.64 4.88
CA ILE A 79 -19.29 -2.39 4.47
C ILE A 79 -20.07 -1.65 5.57
N SER A 80 -19.73 -1.76 6.86
CA SER A 80 -20.43 -1.01 7.92
C SER A 80 -20.11 0.50 7.93
N SER A 81 -19.04 0.92 7.26
CA SER A 81 -18.82 2.33 6.89
C SER A 81 -19.72 2.79 5.74
N LEU A 82 -20.29 1.84 4.97
CA LEU A 82 -21.45 2.04 4.10
C LEU A 82 -22.72 1.77 4.93
N ARG A 83 -23.07 2.70 5.84
CA ARG A 83 -24.43 2.73 6.41
C ARG A 83 -25.41 2.95 5.27
N VAL A 84 -26.15 1.92 4.90
CA VAL A 84 -27.06 1.95 3.75
C VAL A 84 -28.35 2.74 4.03
N ASP A 85 -28.57 3.25 5.24
CA ASP A 85 -29.88 3.81 5.60
C ASP A 85 -29.94 5.34 5.81
N ASP A 86 -28.87 6.12 5.58
CA ASP A 86 -28.92 7.61 5.65
C ASP A 86 -27.77 8.30 4.87
N ILE A 87 -27.59 8.04 3.57
CA ILE A 87 -26.49 8.66 2.79
C ILE A 87 -27.02 9.49 1.60
N ASP A 88 -26.89 10.81 1.74
CA ASP A 88 -26.61 11.73 0.64
C ASP A 88 -25.57 11.10 -0.30
N LEU A 89 -25.97 10.75 -1.52
CA LEU A 89 -25.16 10.16 -2.60
C LEU A 89 -24.01 11.06 -3.11
N ASP A 90 -23.52 12.01 -2.30
CA ASP A 90 -22.45 12.96 -2.63
C ASP A 90 -21.15 12.74 -1.81
N ARG A 91 -20.94 11.54 -1.26
CA ARG A 91 -19.62 11.15 -0.71
C ARG A 91 -19.05 9.94 -1.43
N SER A 92 -18.73 10.15 -2.69
CA SER A 92 -17.74 9.38 -3.47
C SER A 92 -16.30 9.60 -2.95
N GLY A 93 -16.12 9.59 -1.62
CA GLY A 93 -14.81 9.70 -1.00
C GLY A 93 -14.18 8.32 -0.87
N ASP A 94 -12.97 8.15 -1.39
CA ASP A 94 -12.18 6.94 -1.15
C ASP A 94 -12.03 6.68 0.36
N CYS A 95 -12.03 5.40 0.76
CA CYS A 95 -11.74 5.06 2.15
C CYS A 95 -10.30 5.47 2.53
N GLU A 96 -10.07 5.83 3.80
CA GLU A 96 -8.75 6.25 4.31
C GLU A 96 -7.64 5.25 3.96
N GLU A 97 -8.00 3.97 3.96
CA GLU A 97 -7.34 2.80 3.35
C GLU A 97 -6.60 3.09 2.05
N LEU A 98 -7.43 3.40 1.06
CA LEU A 98 -7.09 3.59 -0.33
C LEU A 98 -6.36 4.91 -0.55
N VAL A 99 -6.79 5.98 0.13
CA VAL A 99 -6.09 7.27 0.12
C VAL A 99 -4.65 7.09 0.57
N ARG A 100 -4.44 6.45 1.73
CA ARG A 100 -3.10 6.19 2.26
C ARG A 100 -2.28 5.31 1.34
N ALA A 101 -2.89 4.30 0.73
CA ALA A 101 -2.19 3.42 -0.19
C ALA A 101 -1.70 4.16 -1.45
N ARG A 102 -2.53 5.05 -2.03
CA ARG A 102 -2.15 5.90 -3.16
C ARG A 102 -1.04 6.88 -2.80
N GLU A 103 -1.08 7.49 -1.62
CA GLU A 103 0.02 8.34 -1.13
C GLU A 103 1.35 7.60 -1.07
N LEU A 104 1.34 6.36 -0.54
CA LEU A 104 2.55 5.54 -0.44
C LEU A 104 3.09 5.16 -1.83
N VAL A 105 2.22 4.83 -2.79
CA VAL A 105 2.62 4.58 -4.19
C VAL A 105 3.24 5.83 -4.81
N GLU A 106 2.68 7.02 -4.57
CA GLU A 106 3.26 8.26 -5.08
C GLU A 106 4.60 8.59 -4.42
N LYS A 107 4.77 8.31 -3.12
CA LYS A 107 6.08 8.42 -2.46
C LYS A 107 7.13 7.50 -3.11
N ILE A 108 6.78 6.24 -3.40
CA ILE A 108 7.66 5.32 -4.14
C ILE A 108 8.01 5.92 -5.50
N ARG A 109 7.02 6.44 -6.23
CA ARG A 109 7.21 7.06 -7.53
C ARG A 109 8.19 8.24 -7.46
N SER A 110 8.08 9.08 -6.44
CA SER A 110 9.00 10.19 -6.22
C SER A 110 10.43 9.69 -6.00
N LEU A 111 10.63 8.73 -5.09
CA LEU A 111 11.96 8.18 -4.80
C LEU A 111 12.62 7.58 -6.04
N LEU A 112 11.87 6.82 -6.85
CA LEU A 112 12.43 6.22 -8.07
C LEU A 112 12.80 7.29 -9.11
N ARG A 113 12.04 8.39 -9.23
CA ARG A 113 12.40 9.51 -10.12
C ARG A 113 13.67 10.20 -9.64
N ASP A 114 13.84 10.37 -8.34
CA ASP A 114 15.01 11.02 -7.76
C ASP A 114 16.26 10.16 -7.97
N GLN A 115 16.16 8.84 -7.80
CA GLN A 115 17.26 7.88 -8.04
C GLN A 115 17.70 7.75 -9.51
N GLN A 116 16.87 8.20 -10.46
CA GLN A 116 17.16 8.13 -11.91
C GLN A 116 17.72 9.45 -12.48
N ARG A 117 17.86 10.49 -11.64
CA ARG A 117 18.38 11.81 -12.04
C ARG A 117 19.88 11.98 -11.82
N ASP A 118 20.50 11.06 -11.09
CA ASP A 118 21.95 10.97 -10.85
C ASP A 118 22.61 9.99 -11.83
#